data_AF-A0A167VAY8-F1
#
_entry.id   AF-A0A167VAY8-F1
#
_cell.length_a   1.000
_cell.length_b   1.000
_cell.length_c   1.000
_cell.angle_alpha   90.00
_cell.angle_beta   90.00
_cell.angle_gamma   90.00
#
_symmetry.space_group_name_H-M   'P 1'
#
loop_
_entity.id
_entity.type
_entity.pdbx_description
1 polymer ?
#
loop_
_entity_poly.entity_id
_entity_poly.type
_entity_poly.pdbx_seq_one_letter_code
_entity_poly.pdbx_strand_id
1 'polypeptide(L)'
;MILDEPGKAEKKKKKLIILVFKLFTGRTNAYLVKRKAAGGVQFSRDPFNLTNENKRKYAGYSSSKAIGVQPTENSVVVLSKKPAAVNQPAKALIANEYRKTASKRQIYKGVAATAKNYRNDLIPAAVARASAISYAKAHKREPPAKSVRGGKAALQFGLESTEAAA
;
A
#
# COMPACT_ATOMS: atom_id res chain seq x y z
N MET A 1 -10.89 -13.42 29.15
CA MET A 1 -9.89 -12.52 28.54
C MET A 1 -10.33 -11.09 28.81
N ILE A 2 -9.78 -10.48 29.86
CA ILE A 2 -10.13 -9.13 30.28
C ILE A 2 -9.45 -8.16 29.30
N LEU A 3 -10.25 -7.40 28.56
CA LEU A 3 -9.75 -6.30 27.74
C LEU A 3 -9.51 -5.12 28.67
N ASP A 4 -8.24 -4.83 28.97
CA ASP A 4 -7.87 -3.69 29.81
C ASP A 4 -8.47 -2.38 29.25
N GLU A 5 -9.28 -1.73 30.08
CA GLU A 5 -9.84 -0.41 29.83
C GLU A 5 -8.70 0.63 29.74
N PRO A 6 -8.65 1.45 28.66
CA PRO A 6 -7.57 2.41 28.52
C PRO A 6 -7.68 3.52 29.58
N GLY A 7 -6.61 3.75 30.34
CA GLY A 7 -6.56 4.76 31.40
C GLY A 7 -6.89 6.19 30.93
N LYS A 8 -7.35 7.06 31.84
CA LYS A 8 -7.80 8.45 31.54
C LYS A 8 -6.80 9.26 30.69
N ALA A 9 -5.50 9.10 30.92
CA ALA A 9 -4.44 9.77 30.15
C ALA A 9 -4.39 9.30 28.69
N GLU A 10 -4.60 8.01 28.44
CA GLU A 10 -4.60 7.43 27.11
C GLU A 10 -5.84 7.85 26.31
N LYS A 11 -7.01 7.93 26.97
CA LYS A 11 -8.24 8.50 26.40
C LYS A 11 -8.02 9.96 25.97
N LYS A 12 -7.37 10.79 26.80
CA LYS A 12 -6.99 12.18 26.45
C LYS A 12 -6.06 12.24 25.24
N LYS A 13 -5.00 11.42 25.20
CA LYS A 13 -4.06 11.34 24.06
C LYS A 13 -4.77 10.94 22.77
N LYS A 14 -5.62 9.91 22.81
CA LYS A 14 -6.44 9.48 21.66
C LYS A 14 -7.37 10.58 21.18
N LYS A 15 -8.05 11.27 22.10
CA LYS A 15 -8.95 12.41 21.78
C LYS A 15 -8.19 13.57 21.15
N LEU A 16 -7.02 13.91 21.67
CA LEU A 16 -6.17 14.97 21.12
C LEU A 16 -5.69 14.64 19.71
N ILE A 17 -5.21 13.42 19.46
CA ILE A 17 -4.78 12.99 18.11
C ILE A 17 -5.94 13.07 17.10
N ILE A 18 -7.14 12.62 17.51
CA ILE A 18 -8.34 12.71 16.68
C ILE A 18 -8.68 14.19 16.37
N LEU A 19 -8.59 15.04 17.38
CA LEU A 19 -8.86 16.47 17.26
C LEU A 19 -7.88 17.17 16.31
N VAL A 20 -6.58 16.90 16.48
CA VAL A 20 -5.51 17.45 15.61
C VAL A 20 -5.73 17.02 14.17
N PHE A 21 -6.06 15.75 13.92
CA PHE A 21 -6.36 15.29 12.56
C PHE A 21 -7.58 16.00 11.98
N LYS A 22 -8.67 16.14 12.75
CA LYS A 22 -9.92 16.71 12.26
C LYS A 22 -9.79 18.20 11.94
N LEU A 23 -9.07 18.96 12.78
CA LEU A 23 -8.94 20.40 12.65
C LEU A 23 -7.87 20.82 11.65
N PHE A 24 -6.69 20.19 11.71
CA PHE A 24 -5.52 20.63 10.96
C PHE A 24 -5.23 19.69 9.80
N THR A 25 -4.78 18.48 10.11
CA THR A 25 -4.09 17.67 9.08
C THR A 25 -5.06 16.98 8.12
N GLY A 26 -6.35 16.89 8.43
CA GLY A 26 -7.35 16.26 7.57
C GLY A 26 -7.78 17.11 6.38
N ARG A 27 -7.64 18.44 6.47
CA ARG A 27 -8.08 19.39 5.43
C ARG A 27 -6.92 19.99 4.65
N THR A 28 -5.78 20.15 5.31
CA THR A 28 -4.59 20.83 4.81
C THR A 28 -3.35 20.05 5.22
N ASN A 29 -2.78 19.27 4.30
CA ASN A 29 -1.49 18.62 4.47
C ASN A 29 -0.82 18.46 3.09
N ALA A 30 0.52 18.33 3.05
CA ALA A 30 1.28 18.24 1.80
C ALA A 30 1.03 16.92 1.02
N TYR A 31 0.55 15.88 1.69
CA TYR A 31 0.27 14.57 1.09
C TYR A 31 -1.14 14.49 0.47
N LEU A 32 -1.99 15.50 0.69
CA LEU A 32 -3.40 15.47 0.35
C LEU A 32 -3.60 15.72 -1.13
N VAL A 33 -4.37 14.84 -1.76
CA VAL A 33 -4.73 14.94 -3.18
C VAL A 33 -6.24 14.99 -3.27
N LYS A 34 -6.77 16.19 -3.48
CA LYS A 34 -8.20 16.41 -3.71
C LYS A 34 -8.44 16.33 -5.22
N ARG A 35 -9.31 15.40 -5.65
CA ARG A 35 -9.74 15.31 -7.04
C ARG A 35 -11.25 15.52 -7.11
N LYS A 36 -11.71 16.28 -8.10
CA LYS A 36 -13.15 16.43 -8.38
C LYS A 36 -13.75 15.17 -9.02
N ALA A 37 -12.91 14.37 -9.68
CA ALA A 37 -13.30 13.09 -10.28
C ALA A 37 -13.72 12.05 -9.24
N ALA A 38 -14.56 11.10 -9.66
CA ALA A 38 -15.06 9.99 -8.84
C ALA A 38 -15.82 10.42 -7.57
N GLY A 39 -16.59 11.52 -7.61
CA GLY A 39 -17.45 11.93 -6.49
C GLY A 39 -16.75 12.72 -5.38
N GLY A 40 -15.64 13.40 -5.68
CA GLY A 40 -14.95 14.27 -4.71
C GLY A 40 -14.04 13.52 -3.72
N VAL A 41 -13.54 12.35 -4.11
CA VAL A 41 -12.70 11.49 -3.25
C VAL A 41 -11.38 12.20 -2.92
N GLN A 42 -10.96 12.05 -1.65
CA GLN A 42 -9.71 12.59 -1.13
C GLN A 42 -8.70 11.46 -0.92
N PHE A 43 -7.61 11.52 -1.65
CA PHE A 43 -6.50 10.57 -1.54
C PHE A 43 -5.33 11.18 -0.76
N SER A 44 -4.42 10.32 -0.32
CA SER A 44 -3.19 10.69 0.35
C SER A 44 -2.00 9.95 -0.26
N ARG A 45 -0.88 10.67 -0.42
CA ARG A 45 0.40 10.16 -0.91
C ARG A 45 1.38 9.79 0.20
N ASP A 46 0.92 9.71 1.45
CA ASP A 46 1.77 9.37 2.60
C ASP A 46 2.44 7.98 2.40
N PRO A 47 3.78 7.86 2.54
CA PRO A 47 4.46 6.57 2.46
C PRO A 47 3.99 5.55 3.51
N PHE A 48 3.36 5.98 4.61
CA PHE A 48 2.81 5.12 5.65
C PHE A 48 1.31 4.85 5.52
N ASN A 49 0.70 5.17 4.36
CA ASN A 49 -0.70 4.90 4.09
C ASN A 49 -0.86 3.66 3.20
N LEU A 50 -1.57 2.65 3.70
CA LEU A 50 -1.77 1.37 2.99
C LEU A 50 -2.88 1.41 1.92
N THR A 51 -3.91 2.23 2.10
CA THR A 51 -5.06 2.29 1.18
C THR A 51 -5.08 3.56 0.32
N ASN A 52 -4.15 4.48 0.56
CA ASN A 52 -4.06 5.81 -0.07
C ASN A 52 -5.30 6.68 0.17
N GLU A 53 -6.17 6.33 1.13
CA GLU A 53 -7.34 7.14 1.50
C GLU A 53 -6.95 8.23 2.50
N ASN A 54 -7.52 9.43 2.38
CA ASN A 54 -7.37 10.48 3.39
C ASN A 54 -8.29 10.20 4.60
N LYS A 55 -7.94 9.20 5.43
CA LYS A 55 -8.65 8.88 6.68
C LYS A 55 -7.66 8.76 7.84
N ARG A 56 -8.09 9.16 9.03
CA ARG A 56 -7.27 9.10 10.26
C ARG A 56 -6.68 7.72 10.51
N LYS A 57 -7.44 6.65 10.23
CA LYS A 57 -7.00 5.27 10.45
C LYS A 57 -5.70 4.95 9.70
N TYR A 58 -5.56 5.46 8.48
CA TYR A 58 -4.45 5.17 7.57
C TYR A 58 -3.40 6.30 7.47
N ALA A 59 -3.62 7.43 8.15
CA ALA A 59 -2.68 8.55 8.20
C ALA A 59 -1.49 8.25 9.13
N GLY A 60 -0.47 7.59 8.60
CA GLY A 60 0.69 7.15 9.35
C GLY A 60 1.61 8.27 9.81
N TYR A 61 1.65 9.40 9.08
CA TYR A 61 2.42 10.59 9.50
C TYR A 61 2.01 11.10 10.90
N SER A 62 0.71 11.10 11.21
CA SER A 62 0.16 11.60 12.49
C SER A 62 0.19 10.56 13.62
N SER A 63 0.30 9.28 13.29
CA SER A 63 0.25 8.19 14.26
C SER A 63 1.61 7.99 14.94
N SER A 64 1.60 7.54 16.19
CA SER A 64 2.82 7.16 16.92
C SER A 64 3.41 5.85 16.40
N LYS A 65 2.53 4.88 16.09
CA LYS A 65 2.87 3.62 15.41
C LYS A 65 2.26 3.63 14.01
N ALA A 66 3.06 3.30 13.00
CA ALA A 66 2.61 3.26 11.62
C ALA A 66 3.32 2.14 10.85
N ILE A 67 2.64 1.59 9.84
CA ILE A 67 3.19 0.62 8.90
C ILE A 67 2.86 1.09 7.49
N GLY A 68 3.87 1.11 6.63
CA GLY A 68 3.78 1.29 5.20
C GLY A 68 4.32 0.07 4.47
N VAL A 69 3.77 -0.21 3.30
CA VAL A 69 4.31 -1.23 2.39
C VAL A 69 4.57 -0.55 1.06
N GLN A 70 5.82 -0.53 0.63
CA GLN A 70 6.25 0.18 -0.58
C GLN A 70 6.94 -0.79 -1.55
N PRO A 71 6.80 -0.55 -2.87
CA PRO A 71 7.56 -1.28 -3.86
C PRO A 71 9.02 -0.80 -3.86
N THR A 72 9.97 -1.73 -3.96
CA THR A 72 11.36 -1.41 -4.33
C THR A 72 11.56 -1.69 -5.82
N GLU A 73 12.79 -1.81 -6.34
CA GLU A 73 13.02 -2.31 -7.71
C GLU A 73 12.53 -3.75 -7.84
N ASN A 74 13.02 -4.65 -7.00
CA ASN A 74 12.84 -6.08 -7.21
C ASN A 74 11.83 -6.73 -6.25
N SER A 75 11.53 -6.10 -5.11
CA SER A 75 10.72 -6.72 -4.05
C SER A 75 9.79 -5.72 -3.37
N VAL A 76 9.50 -5.95 -2.09
CA VAL A 76 8.63 -5.14 -1.23
C VAL A 76 9.42 -4.73 0.00
N VAL A 77 9.30 -3.47 0.40
CA VAL A 77 9.83 -2.95 1.67
C VAL A 77 8.67 -2.66 2.61
N VAL A 78 8.82 -3.14 3.85
CA VAL A 78 7.92 -2.78 4.95
C VAL A 78 8.57 -1.67 5.76
N LEU A 79 7.93 -0.51 5.75
CA LEU A 79 8.32 0.64 6.54
C LEU A 79 7.54 0.61 7.86
N SER A 80 8.22 0.79 8.99
CA SER A 80 7.57 0.92 10.29
C SER A 80 8.11 2.10 11.08
N LYS A 81 7.23 2.75 11.84
CA LYS A 81 7.58 3.89 12.70
C LYS A 81 7.80 3.43 14.13
N LYS A 82 8.99 3.66 14.68
CA LYS A 82 9.37 3.36 16.06
C LYS A 82 8.62 4.29 17.02
N PRO A 83 7.89 3.76 18.02
CA PRO A 83 7.21 4.59 19.01
C PRO A 83 8.17 5.26 20.02
N ALA A 84 9.39 4.74 20.18
CA ALA A 84 10.37 5.30 21.12
C ALA A 84 11.11 6.55 20.59
N ALA A 85 11.19 6.71 19.28
CA ALA A 85 11.99 7.75 18.63
C ALA A 85 11.13 8.84 17.97
N VAL A 86 10.04 9.26 18.63
CA VAL A 86 9.07 10.23 18.06
C VAL A 86 9.73 11.56 17.69
N ASN A 87 10.66 12.04 18.53
CA ASN A 87 11.34 13.32 18.35
C ASN A 87 12.59 13.23 17.46
N GLN A 88 12.91 12.03 16.94
CA GLN A 88 14.11 11.78 16.14
C GLN A 88 13.69 11.20 14.77
N PRO A 89 13.22 12.03 13.84
CA PRO A 89 12.59 11.57 12.60
C PRO A 89 13.51 10.66 11.76
N ALA A 90 14.81 10.94 11.73
CA ALA A 90 15.79 10.11 11.02
C ALA A 90 15.91 8.68 11.59
N LYS A 91 15.81 8.52 12.92
CA LYS A 91 15.94 7.21 13.61
C LYS A 91 14.59 6.51 13.82
N ALA A 92 13.49 7.24 13.62
CA ALA A 92 12.13 6.75 13.81
C ALA A 92 11.73 5.72 12.74
N LEU A 93 12.38 5.72 11.58
CA LEU A 93 12.02 4.84 10.47
C LEU A 93 12.83 3.55 10.51
N ILE A 94 12.15 2.42 10.37
CA ILE A 94 12.75 1.13 10.08
C ILE A 94 12.26 0.68 8.72
N ALA A 95 13.19 0.41 7.81
CA ALA A 95 12.91 -0.24 6.55
C ALA A 95 13.35 -1.71 6.64
N ASN A 96 12.38 -2.62 6.52
CA ASN A 96 12.65 -4.05 6.39
C ASN A 96 12.40 -4.44 4.94
N GLU A 97 13.47 -4.67 4.21
CA GLU A 97 13.41 -5.10 2.82
C GLU A 97 13.36 -6.62 2.70
N TYR A 98 12.44 -7.12 1.87
CA TYR A 98 12.45 -8.53 1.50
C TYR A 98 13.42 -8.77 0.34
N ARG A 99 14.13 -9.90 0.39
CA ARG A 99 15.01 -10.34 -0.69
C ARG A 99 14.21 -10.58 -1.98
N LYS A 100 14.82 -10.36 -3.14
CA LYS A 100 14.24 -10.64 -4.47
C LYS A 100 13.76 -12.09 -4.61
N THR A 101 14.47 -13.03 -4.00
CA THR A 101 14.19 -14.47 -4.05
C THR A 101 13.14 -14.93 -3.04
N ALA A 102 12.65 -14.02 -2.18
CA ALA A 102 11.65 -14.39 -1.17
C ALA A 102 10.34 -14.78 -1.86
N SER A 103 9.79 -15.93 -1.47
CA SER A 103 8.50 -16.38 -1.98
C SER A 103 7.38 -15.44 -1.55
N LYS A 104 6.33 -15.30 -2.38
CA LYS A 104 5.13 -14.49 -2.06
C LYS A 104 4.56 -14.82 -0.68
N ARG A 105 4.53 -16.12 -0.33
CA ARG A 105 4.07 -16.60 0.99
C ARG A 105 4.92 -16.07 2.15
N GLN A 106 6.25 -16.08 2.01
CA GLN A 106 7.15 -15.55 3.03
C GLN A 106 6.95 -14.04 3.22
N ILE A 107 6.80 -13.29 2.12
CA ILE A 107 6.52 -11.86 2.16
C ILE A 107 5.22 -11.59 2.90
N TYR A 108 4.11 -12.25 2.52
CA TYR A 108 2.80 -12.01 3.14
C TYR A 108 2.78 -12.38 4.62
N LYS A 109 3.41 -13.51 4.99
CA LYS A 109 3.53 -13.92 6.40
C LYS A 109 4.35 -12.90 7.20
N GLY A 110 5.46 -12.41 6.65
CA GLY A 110 6.30 -11.41 7.30
C GLY A 110 5.60 -10.05 7.44
N VAL A 111 4.88 -9.61 6.41
CA VAL A 111 4.07 -8.39 6.45
C VAL A 111 2.96 -8.49 7.50
N ALA A 112 2.29 -9.64 7.59
CA ALA A 112 1.27 -9.87 8.63
C ALA A 112 1.87 -9.90 10.04
N ALA A 113 3.07 -10.50 10.21
CA ALA A 113 3.75 -10.55 11.50
C ALA A 113 4.20 -9.15 11.98
N THR A 114 4.78 -8.35 11.07
CA THR A 114 5.14 -6.95 11.37
C THR A 114 3.89 -6.11 11.64
N ALA A 115 2.89 -6.18 10.75
CA ALA A 115 1.44 -6.08 10.99
C ALA A 115 1.03 -6.06 12.47
N LYS A 116 1.02 -7.28 13.01
CA LYS A 116 0.54 -7.64 14.35
C LYS A 116 1.27 -6.92 15.47
N ASN A 117 2.60 -6.74 15.34
CA ASN A 117 3.42 -6.15 16.40
C ASN A 117 3.23 -4.63 16.55
N TYR A 118 2.89 -3.93 15.47
CA TYR A 118 2.65 -2.47 15.53
C TYR A 118 1.17 -2.13 15.58
N ARG A 119 0.37 -2.64 14.62
CA ARG A 119 -1.04 -2.30 14.41
C ARG A 119 -1.82 -3.46 13.82
N ASN A 120 -2.44 -4.25 14.70
CA ASN A 120 -3.25 -5.42 14.34
C ASN A 120 -4.44 -5.09 13.43
N ASP A 121 -4.98 -3.86 13.53
CA ASP A 121 -6.12 -3.39 12.73
C ASP A 121 -5.78 -3.17 11.24
N LEU A 122 -4.49 -3.12 10.89
CA LEU A 122 -3.99 -2.84 9.55
C LEU A 122 -3.48 -4.09 8.83
N ILE A 123 -3.45 -5.26 9.47
CA ILE A 123 -3.02 -6.53 8.85
C ILE A 123 -3.68 -6.78 7.49
N PRO A 124 -5.03 -6.76 7.35
CA PRO A 124 -5.64 -7.10 6.07
C PRO A 124 -5.24 -6.11 4.96
N ALA A 125 -5.17 -4.82 5.29
CA ALA A 125 -4.76 -3.78 4.35
C ALA A 125 -3.29 -3.92 3.94
N ALA A 126 -2.42 -4.31 4.87
CA ALA A 126 -0.99 -4.48 4.62
C ALA A 126 -0.72 -5.67 3.69
N VAL A 127 -1.37 -6.81 3.96
CA VAL A 127 -1.27 -8.01 3.11
C VAL A 127 -1.86 -7.75 1.73
N ALA A 128 -3.02 -7.09 1.65
CA ALA A 128 -3.63 -6.72 0.38
C ALA A 128 -2.69 -5.84 -0.46
N ARG A 129 -2.09 -4.81 0.13
CA ARG A 129 -1.13 -3.94 -0.58
C ARG A 129 0.12 -4.71 -1.04
N ALA A 130 0.68 -5.57 -0.20
CA ALA A 130 1.83 -6.40 -0.56
C ALA A 130 1.50 -7.35 -1.73
N SER A 131 0.29 -7.90 -1.75
CA SER A 131 -0.19 -8.75 -2.84
C SER A 131 -0.38 -7.96 -4.13
N ALA A 132 -0.94 -6.75 -4.05
CA ALA A 132 -1.13 -5.87 -5.21
C ALA A 132 0.21 -5.44 -5.82
N ILE A 133 1.21 -5.10 -5.00
CA ILE A 133 2.57 -4.80 -5.47
C ILE A 133 3.19 -6.04 -6.14
N SER A 134 3.07 -7.21 -5.51
CA SER A 134 3.62 -8.45 -6.06
C SER A 134 2.94 -8.86 -7.37
N TYR A 135 1.65 -8.56 -7.52
CA TYR A 135 0.89 -8.77 -8.75
C TYR A 135 1.31 -7.77 -9.83
N ALA A 136 1.44 -6.47 -9.49
CA ALA A 136 1.85 -5.43 -10.42
C ALA A 136 3.25 -5.67 -11.01
N LYS A 137 4.14 -6.29 -10.23
CA LYS A 137 5.49 -6.67 -10.65
C LYS A 137 5.59 -8.00 -11.37
N ALA A 138 4.57 -8.85 -11.28
CA ALA A 138 4.57 -10.07 -12.07
C ALA A 138 4.61 -9.68 -13.55
N HIS A 139 5.41 -10.38 -14.35
CA HIS A 139 5.46 -10.17 -15.80
C HIS A 139 4.03 -10.23 -16.34
N LYS A 140 3.54 -9.12 -16.87
CA LYS A 140 2.28 -9.14 -17.62
C LYS A 140 2.59 -9.88 -18.90
N ARG A 141 1.98 -11.05 -19.07
CA ARG A 141 1.93 -11.70 -20.38
C ARG A 141 1.29 -10.67 -21.32
N GLU A 142 1.99 -10.32 -22.39
CA GLU A 142 1.36 -9.48 -23.40
C GLU A 142 0.08 -10.20 -23.85
N PRO A 143 -1.05 -9.48 -23.95
CA PRO A 143 -2.24 -10.09 -24.49
C PRO A 143 -1.89 -10.68 -25.86
N PRO A 144 -2.32 -11.91 -26.16
CA PRO A 144 -2.07 -12.48 -27.48
C PRO A 144 -2.56 -11.49 -28.54
N ALA A 145 -1.78 -11.32 -29.61
CA ALA A 145 -2.11 -10.38 -30.67
C ALA A 145 -3.57 -10.56 -31.08
N LYS A 146 -4.34 -9.47 -31.05
CA LYS A 146 -5.77 -9.50 -31.37
C LYS A 146 -5.87 -9.87 -32.85
N SER A 147 -6.38 -11.06 -33.16
CA SER A 147 -6.56 -11.46 -34.55
C SER A 147 -7.53 -10.50 -35.22
N VAL A 148 -7.19 -10.06 -36.44
CA VAL A 148 -8.06 -9.22 -37.24
C VAL A 148 -9.27 -10.08 -37.63
N ARG A 149 -10.48 -9.64 -37.29
CA ARG A 149 -11.69 -10.43 -37.53
C ARG A 149 -12.02 -10.42 -39.03
N GLY A 150 -11.97 -11.59 -39.65
CA GLY A 150 -12.35 -11.80 -41.05
C GLY A 150 -11.15 -11.85 -42.00
N GLY A 151 -11.16 -12.82 -42.93
CA GLY A 151 -10.03 -13.10 -43.84
C GLY A 151 -9.62 -11.92 -44.73
N LYS A 152 -10.54 -11.01 -45.07
CA LYS A 152 -10.22 -9.80 -45.85
C LYS A 152 -9.34 -8.81 -45.10
N ALA A 153 -9.52 -8.70 -43.78
CA ALA A 153 -8.73 -7.79 -42.95
C ALA A 153 -7.33 -8.36 -42.63
N ALA A 154 -7.18 -9.69 -42.62
CA ALA A 154 -5.87 -10.34 -42.49
C ALA A 154 -4.99 -10.15 -43.73
N LEU A 155 -5.57 -10.22 -44.93
CA LEU A 155 -4.89 -9.97 -46.21
C LEU A 155 -4.42 -8.51 -46.36
N GLN A 156 -5.21 -7.56 -45.87
CA GLN A 156 -4.87 -6.13 -45.93
C GLN A 156 -3.70 -5.74 -44.98
N PHE A 157 -3.45 -6.54 -43.94
CA PHE A 157 -2.38 -6.34 -42.96
C PHE A 157 -1.20 -7.32 -43.12
N GLY A 158 -1.18 -8.15 -44.18
CA GLY A 158 0.00 -8.95 -44.55
C GLY A 158 0.41 -10.05 -43.55
N LEU A 159 -0.52 -10.61 -42.79
CA LEU A 159 -0.26 -11.76 -41.91
C LEU A 159 -0.47 -13.06 -42.70
N GLU A 160 0.53 -13.45 -43.49
CA GLU A 160 0.56 -14.75 -44.17
C GLU A 160 0.81 -15.88 -43.17
N SER A 161 -0.10 -16.85 -43.15
CA SER A 161 0.00 -18.06 -42.34
C SER A 161 1.10 -18.98 -42.89
N THR A 162 2.29 -18.96 -42.29
CA THR A 162 3.33 -19.96 -42.56
C THR A 162 3.06 -21.23 -41.75
N GLU A 163 2.12 -22.06 -42.22
CA GLU A 163 2.02 -23.48 -41.85
C GLU A 163 1.49 -24.26 -43.06
N ALA A 164 2.42 -24.71 -43.91
CA ALA A 164 2.27 -25.85 -44.82
C ALA A 164 3.60 -26.16 -45.53
N ALA A 165 4.57 -26.76 -44.82
CA ALA A 165 5.66 -27.50 -45.46
C ALA A 165 6.32 -28.48 -44.47
N ALA A 166 6.13 -29.78 -44.77
CA ALA A 166 6.94 -30.97 -44.44
C ALA A 166 7.47 -31.17 -43.00
#